data_AF-A0A4R6CQ36-F1
#
_entry.id   AF-A0A4R6CQ36-F1
#
_cell.length_a   1.000
_cell.length_b   1.000
_cell.length_c   1.000
_cell.angle_alpha   90.00
_cell.angle_beta   90.00
_cell.angle_gamma   90.00
#
_symmetry.space_group_name_H-M   'P 1'
#
loop_
_entity.id
_entity.type
_entity.pdbx_description
1 polymer ?
#
loop_
_entity_poly.entity_id
_entity_poly.type
_entity_poly.pdbx_seq_one_letter_code
_entity_poly.pdbx_strand_id
1 'polypeptide(L)'
;MIMAKMSKESELIMKKQRGYRCENMSQGHPLLSEMVSNEVVDLGNLDIPATLGLKVDWDKDYSEKELKGLADKVLAELVNRMHVEANYLHYLWLCATEDDDKALYQDNMSSGEIDCYSFDASSSIVASDLGNEGTLIVSKKPFNYIE
;
A
#
# COMPACT_ATOMS: atom_id res chain seq x y z
N MET A 1 -10.37 17.45 -2.90
CA MET A 1 -9.71 17.25 -4.22
C MET A 1 -10.23 15.93 -4.77
N ILE A 2 -10.74 15.85 -6.01
CA ILE A 2 -11.03 14.53 -6.61
C ILE A 2 -9.73 14.08 -7.28
N MET A 3 -9.05 13.09 -6.71
CA MET A 3 -7.91 12.42 -7.37
C MET A 3 -8.04 10.89 -7.29
N ALA A 4 -9.24 10.34 -7.48
CA ALA A 4 -9.30 8.95 -7.92
C ALA A 4 -8.75 8.92 -9.36
N LYS A 5 -7.75 8.09 -9.69
CA LYS A 5 -7.96 6.65 -9.87
C LYS A 5 -6.66 5.85 -9.85
N MET A 6 -6.72 4.72 -9.17
CA MET A 6 -6.20 3.45 -9.68
C MET A 6 -7.17 2.34 -9.27
N SER A 7 -6.90 1.12 -9.74
CA SER A 7 -7.79 -0.04 -9.89
C SER A 7 -8.45 -0.22 -11.28
N LYS A 8 -7.66 -0.76 -12.21
CA LYS A 8 -7.91 -2.07 -12.81
C LYS A 8 -6.80 -2.99 -12.28
N GLU A 9 -6.99 -3.33 -11.01
CA GLU A 9 -6.08 -3.92 -10.01
C GLU A 9 -4.67 -3.33 -10.01
N SER A 10 -4.63 -2.07 -9.54
CA SER A 10 -3.49 -1.16 -9.34
C SER A 10 -2.43 -1.22 -10.43
N GLU A 11 -2.76 -0.56 -11.53
CA GLU A 11 -3.29 -1.25 -12.70
C GLU A 11 -2.37 -2.36 -13.23
N LEU A 12 -2.76 -3.63 -13.03
CA LEU A 12 -2.01 -4.85 -13.30
C LEU A 12 -0.62 -4.86 -12.65
N ILE A 13 -0.62 -4.59 -11.35
CA ILE A 13 0.53 -4.60 -10.43
C ILE A 13 1.71 -3.78 -11.00
N MET A 14 1.35 -2.54 -11.32
CA MET A 14 2.24 -1.53 -11.90
C MET A 14 2.94 -2.05 -13.18
N LYS A 15 2.10 -2.69 -14.00
CA LYS A 15 2.22 -3.23 -15.37
C LYS A 15 3.41 -4.11 -15.80
N LYS A 16 4.34 -4.50 -14.92
CA LYS A 16 5.14 -5.76 -14.99
C LYS A 16 6.29 -5.78 -13.96
N GLN A 17 6.01 -5.50 -12.68
CA GLN A 17 6.98 -5.63 -11.56
C GLN A 17 7.85 -4.41 -11.26
N ARG A 18 7.43 -3.17 -11.55
CA ARG A 18 8.17 -1.96 -11.14
C ARG A 18 7.25 -0.88 -10.55
N GLY A 19 7.76 -0.07 -9.62
CA GLY A 19 7.05 1.09 -9.06
C GLY A 19 8.04 2.14 -8.53
N TYR A 20 7.55 3.34 -8.22
CA TYR A 20 8.38 4.49 -7.84
C TYR A 20 8.07 4.99 -6.44
N ARG A 21 9.09 5.48 -5.72
CA ARG A 21 8.98 6.03 -4.35
C ARG A 21 10.07 7.06 -4.09
N CYS A 22 9.80 8.07 -3.28
CA CYS A 22 10.84 8.89 -2.67
C CYS A 22 11.29 8.37 -1.27
N GLU A 23 12.61 8.27 -1.05
CA GLU A 23 13.23 7.79 0.22
C GLU A 23 12.92 8.63 1.45
N ASN A 24 12.55 9.90 1.29
CA ASN A 24 12.33 10.81 2.43
C ASN A 24 11.15 10.40 3.34
N MET A 25 10.33 9.44 2.93
CA MET A 25 9.27 8.86 3.75
C MET A 25 9.81 7.64 4.50
N SER A 26 10.39 7.86 5.67
CA SER A 26 10.66 6.88 6.73
C SER A 26 11.13 5.48 6.29
N GLN A 27 12.45 5.29 6.27
CA GLN A 27 13.08 4.00 6.55
C GLN A 27 12.84 3.63 8.02
N GLY A 28 11.64 3.12 8.30
CA GLY A 28 11.42 2.16 9.37
C GLY A 28 10.89 0.90 8.71
N HIS A 29 11.22 -0.26 9.26
CA HIS A 29 10.40 -1.44 9.05
C HIS A 29 9.37 -1.51 10.20
N PRO A 30 8.30 -0.68 10.26
CA PRO A 30 7.19 -1.03 11.12
C PRO A 30 6.79 -2.47 10.83
N LEU A 31 6.35 -3.18 11.86
CA LEU A 31 5.75 -4.49 11.63
C LEU A 31 4.55 -4.27 10.70
N LEU A 32 4.28 -5.20 9.77
CA LEU A 32 3.12 -5.08 8.85
C LEU A 32 1.82 -4.78 9.62
N SER A 33 1.68 -5.33 10.83
CA SER A 33 0.57 -5.04 11.75
C SER A 33 0.46 -3.58 12.17
N GLU A 34 1.59 -2.91 12.44
CA GLU A 34 1.61 -1.50 12.83
C GLU A 34 1.21 -0.62 11.65
N MET A 35 1.70 -0.94 10.45
CA MET A 35 1.33 -0.22 9.23
C MET A 35 -0.16 -0.38 8.93
N VAL A 36 -0.70 -1.61 8.94
CA VAL A 36 -2.14 -1.84 8.72
C VAL A 36 -2.99 -1.12 9.79
N SER A 37 -2.54 -1.13 11.04
CA SER A 37 -3.23 -0.39 12.11
C SER A 37 -3.21 1.11 11.85
N ASN A 38 -2.07 1.69 11.49
CA ASN A 38 -1.97 3.12 11.19
C ASN A 38 -2.88 3.52 10.02
N GLU A 39 -2.87 2.76 8.93
CA GLU A 39 -3.72 3.01 7.76
C GLU A 39 -5.21 2.97 8.12
N VAL A 40 -5.66 1.89 8.75
CA VAL A 40 -7.10 1.69 8.96
C VAL A 40 -7.62 2.48 10.15
N VAL A 41 -6.85 2.59 11.24
CA VAL A 41 -7.31 3.20 12.50
C VAL A 41 -6.99 4.68 12.56
N ASP A 42 -5.74 5.05 12.29
CA ASP A 42 -5.28 6.43 12.50
C ASP A 42 -5.62 7.32 11.30
N LEU A 43 -5.49 6.79 10.08
CA LEU A 43 -5.85 7.51 8.85
C LEU A 43 -7.30 7.27 8.41
N GLY A 44 -8.00 6.30 9.00
CA GLY A 44 -9.37 5.97 8.63
C GLY A 44 -9.48 5.46 7.19
N ASN A 45 -8.42 4.85 6.65
CA ASN A 45 -8.36 4.38 5.28
C ASN A 45 -9.28 3.15 5.11
N LEU A 46 -10.40 3.36 4.42
CA LEU A 46 -11.38 2.32 4.10
C LEU A 46 -11.22 1.75 2.69
N ASP A 47 -10.21 2.22 1.93
CA ASP A 47 -9.90 1.76 0.57
C ASP A 47 -9.16 0.40 0.59
N ILE A 48 -9.91 -0.59 1.06
CA ILE A 48 -9.47 -1.98 1.19
C ILE A 48 -9.82 -2.71 -0.12
N PRO A 49 -8.82 -3.25 -0.84
CA PRO A 49 -9.05 -3.89 -2.11
C PRO A 49 -10.02 -5.06 -2.02
N ALA A 50 -10.90 -5.18 -3.01
CA ALA A 50 -11.82 -6.32 -3.13
C ALA A 50 -11.10 -7.67 -3.19
N THR A 51 -9.82 -7.67 -3.55
CA THR A 51 -8.95 -8.85 -3.55
C THR A 51 -8.74 -9.41 -2.17
N LEU A 52 -8.92 -8.66 -1.09
CA LEU A 52 -8.93 -9.21 0.28
C LEU A 52 -10.27 -9.85 0.64
N GLY A 53 -11.33 -9.64 -0.16
CA GLY A 53 -12.65 -10.24 0.06
C GLY A 53 -13.42 -9.64 1.24
N LEU A 54 -12.93 -8.54 1.81
CA LEU A 54 -13.56 -7.83 2.92
C LEU A 54 -14.62 -6.88 2.37
N LYS A 55 -15.79 -6.87 3.01
CA LYS A 55 -16.85 -5.90 2.71
C LYS A 55 -16.71 -4.71 3.65
N VAL A 56 -16.51 -3.53 3.07
CA VAL A 56 -16.39 -2.27 3.79
C VAL A 56 -17.49 -1.34 3.30
N ASP A 57 -18.15 -0.66 4.24
CA ASP A 57 -19.19 0.32 3.94
C ASP A 57 -18.58 1.72 4.03
N TRP A 58 -18.40 2.37 2.89
CA TRP A 58 -17.65 3.62 2.79
C TRP A 58 -18.42 4.82 3.36
N ASP A 59 -19.74 4.71 3.43
CA ASP A 59 -20.61 5.77 3.93
C ASP A 59 -20.83 5.67 5.44
N LYS A 60 -20.31 4.61 6.07
CA LYS A 60 -20.43 4.39 7.50
C LYS A 60 -19.36 5.15 8.27
N ASP A 61 -19.80 5.86 9.30
CA ASP A 61 -18.91 6.39 10.34
C ASP A 61 -18.55 5.28 11.33
N TYR A 62 -17.31 4.79 11.27
CA TYR A 62 -16.83 3.69 12.12
C TYR A 62 -16.24 4.23 13.42
N SER A 63 -16.56 3.59 14.54
CA SER A 63 -15.84 3.84 15.79
C SER A 63 -14.41 3.29 15.74
N GLU A 64 -13.50 3.87 16.53
CA GLU A 64 -12.10 3.40 16.65
C GLU A 64 -12.00 1.89 16.95
N LYS A 65 -12.92 1.36 17.78
CA LYS A 65 -12.98 -0.08 18.09
C LYS A 65 -13.32 -0.92 16.84
N GLU A 66 -14.19 -0.42 15.98
CA GLU A 66 -14.55 -1.11 14.75
C GLU A 66 -13.45 -1.00 13.69
N LEU A 67 -12.77 0.14 13.61
CA LEU A 67 -11.57 0.31 12.76
C LEU A 67 -10.45 -0.64 13.19
N LYS A 68 -10.19 -0.78 14.50
CA LYS A 68 -9.24 -1.79 15.03
C LYS A 68 -9.63 -3.21 14.61
N GLY A 69 -10.91 -3.56 14.76
CA GLY A 69 -11.41 -4.87 14.32
C GLY A 69 -11.37 -5.08 12.80
N LEU A 70 -11.36 -4.00 12.01
CA LEU A 70 -11.17 -4.04 10.56
C LEU A 70 -9.69 -4.23 10.22
N ALA A 71 -8.78 -3.51 10.89
CA ALA A 71 -7.34 -3.65 10.76
C ALA A 71 -6.88 -5.10 11.03
N ASP A 72 -7.40 -5.71 12.11
CA ASP A 72 -7.13 -7.12 12.44
C ASP A 72 -7.56 -8.08 11.33
N LYS A 73 -8.71 -7.82 10.69
CA LYS A 73 -9.21 -8.63 9.57
C LYS A 73 -8.37 -8.46 8.31
N VAL A 74 -7.97 -7.23 8.00
CA VAL A 74 -7.07 -6.93 6.87
C VAL A 74 -5.77 -7.69 7.04
N LEU A 75 -5.14 -7.59 8.22
CA LEU A 75 -3.91 -8.30 8.52
C LEU A 75 -4.08 -9.82 8.41
N ALA A 76 -5.17 -10.38 8.95
CA ALA A 76 -5.46 -11.80 8.87
C ALA A 76 -5.64 -12.28 7.41
N GLU A 77 -6.35 -11.53 6.57
CA GLU A 77 -6.53 -11.87 5.16
C GLU A 77 -5.24 -11.75 4.36
N LEU A 78 -4.39 -10.78 4.66
CA LEU A 78 -3.05 -10.67 4.06
C LEU A 78 -2.19 -11.90 4.40
N VAL A 79 -2.11 -12.28 5.67
CA VAL A 79 -1.38 -13.48 6.11
C VAL A 79 -1.93 -14.74 5.47
N ASN A 80 -3.27 -14.88 5.44
CA ASN A 80 -3.95 -16.02 4.86
C ASN A 80 -3.64 -16.18 3.36
N ARG A 81 -3.77 -15.10 2.58
CA ARG A 81 -3.51 -15.10 1.12
C ARG A 81 -2.04 -15.26 0.79
N MET A 82 -1.17 -14.72 1.62
CA MET A 82 0.27 -14.83 1.43
C MET A 82 0.82 -16.16 1.96
N HIS A 83 0.06 -16.93 2.74
CA HIS A 83 0.54 -18.18 3.35
C HIS A 83 1.88 -18.01 4.10
N VAL A 84 2.08 -16.84 4.71
CA VAL A 84 3.32 -16.43 5.38
C VAL A 84 2.94 -15.54 6.56
N GLU A 85 3.59 -15.73 7.72
CA GLU A 85 3.38 -14.87 8.89
C GLU A 85 3.77 -13.42 8.59
N ALA A 86 3.05 -12.45 9.18
CA ALA A 86 3.20 -11.03 8.89
C ALA A 86 4.64 -10.51 9.04
N ASN A 87 5.42 -11.05 9.98
CA ASN A 87 6.79 -10.62 10.26
C ASN A 87 7.79 -10.97 9.15
N TYR A 88 7.43 -11.85 8.22
CA TYR A 88 8.26 -12.22 7.06
C TYR A 88 7.78 -11.57 5.76
N LEU A 89 6.76 -10.71 5.83
CA LEU A 89 6.26 -9.97 4.67
C LEU A 89 6.99 -8.63 4.53
N HIS A 90 7.36 -8.33 3.30
CA HIS A 90 7.87 -7.03 2.91
C HIS A 90 6.71 -6.18 2.41
N TYR A 91 6.78 -4.87 2.58
CA TYR A 91 5.78 -3.98 2.00
C TYR A 91 6.39 -2.64 1.59
N LEU A 92 5.74 -1.98 0.64
CA LEU A 92 6.19 -0.69 0.12
C LEU A 92 4.98 0.07 -0.46
N TRP A 93 4.91 1.37 -0.16
CA TRP A 93 4.05 2.31 -0.88
C TRP A 93 4.75 2.72 -2.17
N LEU A 94 4.05 2.58 -3.29
CA LEU A 94 4.61 2.79 -4.62
C LEU A 94 3.61 3.50 -5.54
N CYS A 95 4.13 4.37 -6.40
CA CYS A 95 3.39 4.98 -7.51
C CYS A 95 3.68 4.25 -8.83
N ALA A 96 2.71 4.29 -9.76
CA ALA A 96 2.82 3.59 -11.03
C ALA A 96 3.85 4.22 -11.99
N THR A 97 4.03 5.54 -11.94
CA THR A 97 5.03 6.27 -12.72
C THR A 97 5.79 7.29 -11.85
N GLU A 98 6.95 7.73 -12.33
CA GLU A 98 7.75 8.77 -11.67
C GLU A 98 7.00 10.12 -11.59
N ASP A 99 6.18 10.43 -12.60
CA ASP A 99 5.42 11.68 -12.64
C ASP A 99 4.28 11.71 -11.61
N ASP A 100 3.68 10.55 -11.32
CA ASP A 100 2.68 10.42 -10.25
C ASP A 100 3.32 10.74 -8.89
N ASP A 101 4.50 10.19 -8.59
CA ASP A 101 5.24 10.45 -7.34
C ASP A 101 5.62 11.94 -7.21
N LYS A 102 6.15 12.54 -8.30
CA LYS A 102 6.45 13.98 -8.34
C LYS A 102 5.22 14.82 -8.01
N ALA A 103 4.06 14.50 -8.57
CA ALA A 103 2.84 15.26 -8.32
C ALA A 103 2.38 15.17 -6.86
N LEU A 104 2.59 14.04 -6.19
CA LEU A 104 2.18 13.80 -4.80
C LEU A 104 3.07 14.48 -3.78
N TYR A 105 4.39 14.43 -3.98
CA TYR A 105 5.34 14.85 -2.97
C TYR A 105 6.00 16.21 -3.28
N GLN A 106 5.67 16.84 -4.42
CA GLN A 106 6.09 18.22 -4.75
C GLN A 106 5.66 19.25 -3.69
N ASP A 107 4.55 19.04 -2.98
CA ASP A 107 4.13 19.93 -1.90
C ASP A 107 5.03 19.85 -0.65
N ASN A 108 5.81 18.77 -0.51
CA ASN A 108 6.66 18.50 0.66
C ASN A 108 8.15 18.27 0.33
N MET A 109 8.60 18.46 -0.91
CA MET A 109 9.97 18.15 -1.32
C MET A 109 10.74 19.29 -1.99
N SER A 110 11.87 19.64 -1.39
CA SER A 110 13.04 20.13 -2.10
C SER A 110 13.78 18.94 -2.72
N SER A 111 13.58 18.69 -4.02
CA SER A 111 14.43 17.86 -4.89
C SER A 111 14.99 16.54 -4.29
N GLY A 112 14.13 15.70 -3.70
CA GLY A 112 14.54 14.35 -3.30
C GLY A 112 14.74 13.43 -4.51
N GLU A 113 15.63 12.45 -4.39
CA GLU A 113 15.80 11.40 -5.40
C GLU A 113 14.55 10.50 -5.42
N ILE A 114 14.09 10.15 -6.62
CA ILE A 114 12.98 9.21 -6.83
C ILE A 114 13.58 7.88 -7.22
N ASP A 115 13.30 6.88 -6.40
CA ASP A 115 13.77 5.53 -6.60
C ASP A 115 12.80 4.71 -7.43
N CYS A 116 13.32 3.80 -8.24
CA CYS A 116 12.56 2.76 -8.89
C CYS A 116 12.81 1.41 -8.20
N TYR A 117 11.75 0.71 -7.84
CA TYR A 117 11.80 -0.62 -7.24
C TYR A 117 11.17 -1.66 -8.16
N SER A 118 11.72 -2.88 -8.15
CA SER A 118 11.10 -4.05 -8.76
C SER A 118 10.67 -5.13 -7.77
N PHE A 119 9.61 -5.87 -8.10
CA PHE A 119 9.01 -6.85 -7.18
C PHE A 119 8.25 -7.99 -7.90
N ASP A 120 8.32 -9.20 -7.36
CA ASP A 120 7.67 -10.37 -7.99
C ASP A 120 6.16 -10.42 -7.76
N ALA A 121 5.40 -10.11 -8.80
CA ALA A 121 3.93 -10.15 -8.82
C ALA A 121 3.33 -11.47 -8.33
N SER A 122 4.00 -12.61 -8.56
CA SER A 122 3.50 -13.92 -8.12
C SER A 122 3.61 -14.13 -6.61
N SER A 123 4.44 -13.32 -5.96
CA SER A 123 4.62 -13.29 -4.52
C SER A 123 4.12 -12.01 -3.86
N SER A 124 3.32 -11.21 -4.58
CA SER A 124 2.85 -9.90 -4.10
C SER A 124 1.33 -9.76 -4.21
N ILE A 125 0.78 -8.93 -3.34
CA ILE A 125 -0.64 -8.55 -3.31
C ILE A 125 -0.75 -7.05 -3.07
N VAL A 126 -1.77 -6.43 -3.66
CA VAL A 126 -2.17 -5.06 -3.33
C VAL A 126 -2.95 -5.09 -2.02
N ALA A 127 -2.50 -4.33 -1.02
CA ALA A 127 -3.12 -4.26 0.30
C ALA A 127 -3.96 -2.98 0.52
N SER A 128 -3.65 -1.90 -0.21
CA SER A 128 -4.45 -0.66 -0.27
C SER A 128 -4.15 0.05 -1.59
N ASP A 129 -5.15 0.73 -2.15
CA ASP A 129 -5.06 1.48 -3.40
C ASP A 129 -5.64 2.88 -3.18
N LEU A 130 -4.81 3.87 -2.88
CA LEU A 130 -5.23 5.26 -2.71
C LEU A 130 -5.29 6.02 -4.05
N GLY A 131 -5.36 5.27 -5.14
CA GLY A 131 -5.35 5.80 -6.49
C GLY A 131 -4.00 6.37 -6.88
N ASN A 132 -4.01 7.61 -7.36
CA ASN A 132 -2.77 8.28 -7.73
C ASN A 132 -1.92 8.65 -6.51
N GLU A 133 -2.46 8.54 -5.29
CA GLU A 133 -1.72 8.76 -4.04
C GLU A 133 -0.79 7.60 -3.67
N GLY A 134 -0.92 6.48 -4.39
CA GLY A 134 -0.04 5.34 -4.29
C GLY A 134 -0.80 4.06 -4.01
N THR A 135 -0.11 2.96 -4.21
CA THR A 135 -0.59 1.63 -3.90
C THR A 135 0.36 0.97 -2.92
N LEU A 136 -0.21 0.38 -1.88
CA LEU A 136 0.53 -0.43 -0.93
C LEU A 136 0.68 -1.84 -1.48
N ILE A 137 1.92 -2.22 -1.79
CA ILE A 137 2.26 -3.58 -2.21
C ILE A 137 2.82 -4.34 -1.03
N VAL A 138 2.31 -5.54 -0.78
CA VAL A 138 2.83 -6.50 0.20
C VAL A 138 3.38 -7.71 -0.54
N SER A 139 4.57 -8.18 -0.17
CA SER A 139 5.34 -9.20 -0.89
C SER A 139 5.98 -10.21 0.07
N LYS A 140 6.06 -11.48 -0.35
CA LYS A 140 6.85 -12.53 0.35
C LYS A 140 8.35 -12.40 0.09
N LYS A 141 8.75 -11.60 -0.90
CA LYS A 141 10.13 -11.37 -1.30
C LYS A 141 10.50 -9.89 -1.17
N PRO A 142 11.78 -9.56 -0.96
CA PRO A 142 12.24 -8.17 -0.95
C PRO A 142 11.94 -7.43 -2.27
N PHE A 143 11.78 -6.11 -2.16
CA PHE A 143 11.78 -5.19 -3.29
C PHE A 143 13.23 -4.90 -3.69
N ASN A 144 13.53 -4.84 -4.98
CA ASN A 144 14.89 -4.59 -5.48
C ASN A 144 14.97 -3.20 -6.10
N TYR A 145 15.85 -2.36 -5.57
CA TYR A 145 16.18 -1.08 -6.17
C TYR A 145 16.75 -1.24 -7.59
N ILE A 146 16.41 -0.30 -8.47
CA ILE A 146 16.88 -0.23 -9.85
C ILE A 146 17.54 1.14 -10.05
N GLU A 147 18.84 1.12 -10.36
CA GLU A 147 19.62 2.28 -10.82
C GLU A 147 19.15 2.82 -12.18
#